data_AF-A0A7X7SFE9-F1
#
_entry.id   AF-A0A7X7SFE9-F1
#
_cell.length_a   1.000
_cell.length_b   1.000
_cell.length_c   1.000
_cell.angle_alpha   90.00
_cell.angle_beta   90.00
_cell.angle_gamma   90.00
#
_symmetry.space_group_name_H-M   'P 1'
#
loop_
_entity.id
_entity.type
_entity.pdbx_description
1 polymer ?
#
loop_
_entity_poly.entity_id
_entity_poly.type
_entity_poly.pdbx_seq_one_letter_code
_entity_poly.pdbx_strand_id
1 'polypeptide(L)'
;MDAPASGRPGGQRSQQSSARLLAIVSSLVAILAALSIPFLPVQQEAATLSWPQNGTLTDVEAPLVSYAPLSLDADVPCQEIGALTDTGGVLLSTAPPASPDAGRYGLLARVTAGDNPHLQVTVRDRILLSEPVSALTNCTLEIRIDNTRASVGLSDRAPTIHDGDLRPQLVGIFTDLDGSAPSGLRVDVELDSRFSSSPTVIKLVAMAVAILATLLALISLHRLDATDGRSTRRFLPARWWTFSGLDALVIGTLLLWHFIGATTADDGYQFTMARASEHAGYMANYFRWFGVP
;
A
#
# COMPACT_ATOMS: atom_id res chain seq x y z
N MET A 1 4.15 -81.24 -14.72
CA MET A 1 3.93 -80.71 -13.36
C MET A 1 4.69 -79.40 -13.29
N ASP A 2 3.96 -78.32 -13.52
CA ASP A 2 4.49 -76.99 -13.81
C ASP A 2 5.04 -76.29 -12.57
N ALA A 3 6.21 -75.67 -12.74
CA ALA A 3 6.84 -74.78 -11.77
C ALA A 3 6.23 -73.37 -11.85
N PRO A 4 6.06 -72.64 -10.72
CA PRO A 4 5.55 -71.28 -10.77
C PRO A 4 6.67 -70.34 -11.24
N ALA A 5 6.36 -69.54 -12.25
CA ALA A 5 7.23 -68.49 -12.78
C ALA A 5 7.45 -67.39 -11.73
N SER A 6 8.71 -67.15 -11.38
CA SER A 6 9.15 -66.03 -10.55
C SER A 6 9.11 -64.72 -11.33
N GLY A 7 8.16 -63.85 -10.98
CA GLY A 7 8.07 -62.49 -11.52
C GLY A 7 9.31 -61.66 -11.16
N ARG A 8 9.88 -60.98 -12.17
CA ARG A 8 11.16 -60.26 -12.11
C ARG A 8 11.19 -59.10 -11.08
N PRO A 9 12.21 -59.01 -10.20
CA PRO A 9 12.43 -57.89 -9.27
C PRO A 9 12.79 -56.53 -9.93
N GLY A 10 13.01 -56.50 -11.25
CA GLY A 10 13.59 -55.34 -11.95
C GLY A 10 12.64 -54.14 -12.12
N GLY A 11 11.32 -54.37 -12.24
CA GLY A 11 10.34 -53.31 -12.50
C GLY A 11 10.01 -52.44 -11.27
N GLN A 12 10.08 -53.03 -10.06
CA GLN A 12 9.85 -52.28 -8.82
C GLN A 12 11.02 -51.36 -8.47
N ARG A 13 12.27 -51.83 -8.66
CA ARG A 13 13.47 -51.02 -8.42
C ARG A 13 13.59 -49.82 -9.37
N SER A 14 13.17 -49.97 -10.64
CA SER A 14 13.19 -48.85 -11.61
C SER A 14 12.09 -47.82 -11.34
N GLN A 15 10.90 -48.24 -10.93
CA GLN A 15 9.84 -47.30 -10.51
C GLN A 15 10.22 -46.53 -9.24
N GLN A 16 10.88 -47.17 -8.28
CA GLN A 16 11.39 -46.53 -7.06
C GLN A 16 12.48 -45.50 -7.36
N SER A 17 13.41 -45.80 -8.26
CA SER A 17 14.46 -44.84 -8.64
C SER A 17 13.88 -43.62 -9.38
N SER A 18 12.89 -43.82 -10.26
CA SER A 18 12.20 -42.73 -10.93
C SER A 18 11.38 -41.85 -9.97
N ALA A 19 10.63 -42.44 -9.03
CA ALA A 19 9.87 -41.69 -8.03
C ALA A 19 10.79 -40.88 -7.09
N ARG A 20 11.93 -41.45 -6.70
CA ARG A 20 12.94 -40.76 -5.89
C ARG A 20 13.57 -39.58 -6.62
N LEU A 21 13.96 -39.76 -7.88
CA LEU A 21 14.51 -38.68 -8.69
C LEU A 21 13.46 -37.56 -8.89
N LEU A 22 12.22 -37.93 -9.21
CA LEU A 22 11.13 -36.97 -9.39
C LEU A 22 10.85 -36.18 -8.12
N ALA A 23 10.83 -36.84 -6.95
CA ALA A 23 10.67 -36.18 -5.66
C ALA A 23 11.79 -35.15 -5.41
N ILE A 24 13.05 -35.51 -5.66
CA ILE A 24 14.20 -34.61 -5.47
C ILE A 24 14.10 -33.41 -6.42
N VAL A 25 13.94 -33.66 -7.72
CA VAL A 25 13.90 -32.60 -8.74
C VAL A 25 12.72 -31.66 -8.52
N SER A 26 11.52 -32.20 -8.29
CA SER A 26 10.33 -31.38 -8.04
C SER A 26 10.45 -30.58 -6.73
N SER A 27 11.04 -31.14 -5.67
CA SER A 27 11.30 -30.40 -4.44
C SER A 27 12.29 -29.25 -4.65
N LEU A 28 13.38 -29.50 -5.39
CA LEU A 28 14.35 -28.45 -5.71
C LEU A 28 13.71 -27.34 -6.54
N VAL A 29 12.92 -27.69 -7.55
CA VAL A 29 12.18 -26.71 -8.37
C VAL A 29 11.19 -25.93 -7.51
N ALA A 30 10.42 -26.59 -6.63
CA ALA A 30 9.47 -25.93 -5.73
C ALA A 30 10.15 -24.94 -4.79
N ILE A 31 11.26 -25.35 -4.16
CA ILE A 31 12.03 -24.52 -3.24
C ILE A 31 12.60 -23.30 -3.98
N LEU A 32 13.25 -23.51 -5.13
CA LEU A 32 13.85 -22.42 -5.89
C LEU A 32 12.79 -21.45 -6.41
N ALA A 33 11.67 -21.97 -6.95
CA ALA A 33 10.56 -21.14 -7.39
C ALA A 33 9.96 -20.34 -6.22
N ALA A 34 9.68 -20.98 -5.09
CA ALA A 34 9.12 -20.31 -3.91
C ALA A 34 10.05 -19.21 -3.37
N LEU A 35 11.36 -19.48 -3.29
CA LEU A 35 12.36 -18.49 -2.86
C LEU A 35 12.49 -17.33 -3.84
N SER A 36 12.22 -17.53 -5.12
CA SER A 36 12.24 -16.46 -6.12
C SER A 36 11.06 -15.49 -6.02
N ILE A 37 9.87 -15.94 -5.59
CA ILE A 37 8.61 -15.17 -5.66
C ILE A 37 8.71 -13.77 -5.03
N PRO A 38 9.33 -13.58 -3.84
CA PRO A 38 9.45 -12.26 -3.22
C PRO A 38 10.28 -11.26 -4.06
N PHE A 39 11.24 -11.75 -4.86
CA PHE A 39 12.15 -10.95 -5.66
C PHE A 39 11.67 -10.74 -7.11
N LEU A 40 10.62 -11.45 -7.52
CA LEU A 40 10.04 -11.28 -8.85
C LEU A 40 9.22 -9.98 -8.94
N PRO A 41 9.24 -9.32 -10.11
CA PRO A 41 8.68 -7.99 -10.29
C PRO A 41 7.15 -7.97 -10.13
N VAL A 42 6.66 -6.80 -9.75
CA VAL A 42 5.23 -6.44 -9.66
C VAL A 42 4.97 -5.21 -10.54
N GLN A 43 3.72 -4.99 -10.92
CA GLN A 43 3.27 -3.75 -11.56
C GLN A 43 2.59 -2.90 -10.50
N GLN A 44 3.17 -1.73 -10.20
CA GLN A 44 2.59 -0.76 -9.27
C GLN A 44 1.75 0.27 -10.04
N GLU A 45 0.60 0.63 -9.49
CA GLU A 45 -0.22 1.72 -10.01
C GLU A 45 0.18 3.04 -9.34
N ALA A 46 1.02 3.83 -10.02
CA ALA A 46 1.44 5.14 -9.53
C ALA A 46 0.30 6.16 -9.68
N ALA A 47 0.01 6.90 -8.60
CA ALA A 47 -1.03 7.91 -8.58
C ALA A 47 -0.43 9.29 -8.28
N THR A 48 -0.86 10.30 -9.03
CA THR A 48 -0.47 11.69 -8.82
C THR A 48 -1.71 12.56 -8.67
N LEU A 49 -1.60 13.62 -7.87
CA LEU A 49 -2.58 14.68 -7.78
C LEU A 49 -1.96 15.94 -8.39
N SER A 50 -2.62 16.47 -9.41
CA SER A 50 -2.28 17.77 -10.00
C SER A 50 -3.39 18.78 -9.73
N TRP A 51 -2.99 19.99 -9.36
CA TRP A 51 -3.84 21.16 -9.18
C TRP A 51 -3.14 22.37 -9.82
N PRO A 52 -3.85 23.33 -10.44
CA PRO A 52 -5.30 23.44 -10.57
C PRO A 52 -5.93 22.48 -11.60
N GLN A 53 -7.21 22.17 -11.42
CA GLN A 53 -7.98 21.29 -12.31
C GLN A 53 -8.97 22.11 -13.15
N ASN A 54 -9.18 21.69 -14.40
CA ASN A 54 -10.10 22.32 -15.35
C ASN A 54 -9.87 23.83 -15.56
N GLY A 55 -8.65 24.31 -15.33
CA GLY A 55 -8.31 25.73 -15.45
C GLY A 55 -8.98 26.63 -14.40
N THR A 56 -9.38 26.09 -13.25
CA THR A 56 -10.04 26.83 -12.17
C THR A 56 -9.29 26.68 -10.85
N LEU A 57 -9.33 27.72 -10.02
CA LEU A 57 -8.76 27.74 -8.67
C LEU A 57 -9.76 27.18 -7.66
N THR A 58 -10.22 25.95 -7.89
CA THR A 58 -11.14 25.27 -6.97
C THR A 58 -10.36 24.35 -6.04
N ASP A 59 -10.80 24.30 -4.78
CA ASP A 59 -10.26 23.37 -3.79
C ASP A 59 -10.47 21.92 -4.24
N VAL A 60 -9.50 21.05 -3.91
CA VAL A 60 -9.59 19.62 -4.17
C VAL A 60 -9.34 18.86 -2.88
N GLU A 61 -10.27 17.96 -2.53
CA GLU A 61 -10.11 17.07 -1.39
C GLU A 61 -9.46 15.75 -1.82
N ALA A 62 -8.38 15.38 -1.12
CA ALA A 62 -7.62 14.16 -1.38
C ALA A 62 -6.99 13.65 -0.08
N PRO A 63 -7.79 13.11 0.87
CA PRO A 63 -7.27 12.59 2.13
C PRO A 63 -6.38 11.37 1.95
N LEU A 64 -5.06 11.52 2.17
CA LEU A 64 -4.12 10.41 2.11
C LEU A 64 -4.20 9.53 3.36
N VAL A 65 -4.44 8.23 3.16
CA VAL A 65 -4.34 7.21 4.23
C VAL A 65 -2.91 7.12 4.80
N SER A 66 -1.90 7.34 3.94
CA SER A 66 -0.48 7.38 4.32
C SER A 66 -0.07 8.67 5.03
N TYR A 67 -0.99 9.63 5.18
CA TYR A 67 -0.83 11.00 5.68
C TYR A 67 0.07 11.89 4.82
N ALA A 68 1.24 11.43 4.41
CA ALA A 68 2.18 12.19 3.59
C ALA A 68 2.31 11.60 2.16
N PRO A 69 2.51 12.45 1.15
CA PRO A 69 2.84 12.01 -0.20
C PRO A 69 4.29 11.49 -0.28
N LEU A 70 4.72 10.96 -1.41
CA LEU A 70 6.14 10.70 -1.70
C LEU A 70 6.90 12.01 -1.95
N SER A 71 6.31 12.88 -2.76
CA SER A 71 6.83 14.21 -3.09
C SER A 71 5.71 15.23 -3.26
N LEU A 72 6.02 16.50 -3.03
CA LEU A 72 5.16 17.65 -3.31
C LEU A 72 5.99 18.75 -3.96
N ASP A 73 5.58 19.14 -5.16
CA ASP A 73 6.15 20.23 -5.92
C ASP A 73 5.08 21.28 -6.20
N ALA A 74 5.33 22.53 -5.86
CA ALA A 74 4.43 23.63 -6.19
C ALA A 74 5.18 24.82 -6.77
N ASP A 75 4.63 25.39 -7.84
CA ASP A 75 5.04 26.64 -8.46
C ASP A 75 3.86 27.61 -8.42
N VAL A 76 4.09 28.77 -7.82
CA VAL A 76 3.08 29.82 -7.75
C VAL A 76 3.67 31.12 -8.29
N PRO A 77 3.19 31.65 -9.43
CA PRO A 77 3.65 32.94 -9.94
C PRO A 77 3.43 34.05 -8.90
N CYS A 78 4.46 34.86 -8.65
CA CYS A 78 4.42 35.91 -7.63
C CYS A 78 3.30 36.96 -7.87
N GLN A 79 2.87 37.13 -9.13
CA GLN A 79 1.78 38.04 -9.49
C GLN A 79 0.45 37.68 -8.80
N GLU A 80 0.19 36.38 -8.57
CA GLU A 80 -1.05 35.89 -7.95
C GLU A 80 -1.11 36.17 -6.46
N ILE A 81 0.06 36.30 -5.83
CA ILE A 81 0.19 36.62 -4.40
C ILE A 81 -0.34 38.03 -4.14
N GLY A 82 -0.22 38.92 -5.13
CA GLY A 82 -0.75 40.27 -5.09
C GLY A 82 -2.28 40.33 -4.88
N ALA A 83 -3.03 39.32 -5.37
CA ALA A 83 -4.48 39.28 -5.24
C ALA A 83 -4.96 39.19 -3.78
N LEU A 84 -4.12 38.67 -2.88
CA LEU A 84 -4.42 38.49 -1.46
C LEU A 84 -3.85 39.62 -0.58
N THR A 85 -3.24 40.65 -1.15
CA THR A 85 -2.55 41.71 -0.38
C THR A 85 -3.51 42.50 0.51
N ASP A 86 -4.70 42.82 -0.02
CA ASP A 86 -5.66 43.70 0.65
C ASP A 86 -6.44 42.98 1.76
N THR A 87 -6.82 41.73 1.52
CA THR A 87 -7.65 40.93 2.44
C THR A 87 -6.82 40.00 3.32
N GLY A 88 -5.59 39.70 2.93
CA GLY A 88 -4.89 38.50 3.38
C GLY A 88 -5.58 37.24 2.84
N GLY A 89 -5.00 36.09 3.14
CA GLY A 89 -5.60 34.80 2.79
C GLY A 89 -4.58 33.70 2.58
N VAL A 90 -5.09 32.51 2.30
CA VAL A 90 -4.30 31.34 1.97
C VAL A 90 -4.04 31.28 0.48
N LEU A 91 -2.76 31.29 0.12
CA LEU A 91 -2.33 31.07 -1.25
C LEU A 91 -2.42 29.58 -1.61
N LEU A 92 -1.92 28.74 -0.72
CA LEU A 92 -1.87 27.29 -0.88
C LEU A 92 -1.81 26.63 0.49
N SER A 93 -2.66 25.63 0.74
CA SER A 93 -2.53 24.77 1.91
C SER A 93 -2.84 23.31 1.60
N THR A 94 -2.17 22.39 2.30
CA THR A 94 -2.45 20.95 2.21
C THR A 94 -3.50 20.46 3.21
N ALA A 95 -4.03 21.38 4.03
CA ALA A 95 -5.11 21.14 4.98
C ALA A 95 -6.08 22.33 4.98
N PRO A 96 -7.34 22.16 5.40
CA PRO A 96 -8.28 23.27 5.47
C PRO A 96 -7.72 24.38 6.39
N PRO A 97 -7.62 25.64 5.93
CA PRO A 97 -6.97 26.73 6.68
C PRO A 97 -7.56 27.03 8.06
N ALA A 98 -8.83 26.72 8.26
CA ALA A 98 -9.53 26.87 9.54
C ALA A 98 -9.19 25.76 10.55
N SER A 99 -8.42 24.74 10.16
CA SER A 99 -8.03 23.64 11.04
C SER A 99 -7.02 24.13 12.09
N PRO A 100 -7.19 23.81 13.39
CA PRO A 100 -6.34 24.32 14.47
C PRO A 100 -4.84 24.07 14.29
N ASP A 101 -4.46 22.97 13.63
CA ASP A 101 -3.08 22.52 13.47
C ASP A 101 -2.64 22.44 11.99
N ALA A 102 -3.27 23.23 11.10
CA ALA A 102 -2.96 23.21 9.66
C ALA A 102 -1.47 23.49 9.39
N GLY A 103 -0.89 24.50 10.04
CA GLY A 103 0.55 24.81 9.94
C GLY A 103 1.45 23.79 10.62
N ARG A 104 0.95 23.06 11.61
CA ARG A 104 1.69 22.09 12.41
C ARG A 104 1.90 20.76 11.71
N TYR A 105 0.89 20.28 10.99
CA TYR A 105 0.97 19.00 10.28
C TYR A 105 1.16 19.16 8.78
N GLY A 106 0.63 20.23 8.19
CA GLY A 106 0.61 20.45 6.75
C GLY A 106 1.63 21.48 6.25
N LEU A 107 1.36 21.93 5.03
CA LEU A 107 1.94 23.10 4.40
C LEU A 107 0.90 24.22 4.39
N LEU A 108 1.33 25.43 4.72
CA LEU A 108 0.51 26.63 4.69
C LEU A 108 1.33 27.80 4.13
N ALA A 109 1.03 28.19 2.89
CA ALA A 109 1.46 29.45 2.30
C ALA A 109 0.33 30.48 2.46
N ARG A 110 0.58 31.53 3.23
CA ARG A 110 -0.41 32.57 3.58
C ARG A 110 0.15 33.96 3.34
N VAL A 111 -0.70 34.85 2.86
CA VAL A 111 -0.47 36.30 2.85
C VAL A 111 -1.14 36.92 4.06
N THR A 112 -0.38 37.69 4.82
CA THR A 112 -0.90 38.51 5.92
C THR A 112 -1.36 39.87 5.37
N ALA A 113 -2.51 40.35 5.82
CA ALA A 113 -3.01 41.69 5.49
C ALA A 113 -2.41 42.76 6.41
N GLY A 114 -2.46 44.03 5.99
CA GLY A 114 -2.11 45.19 6.81
C GLY A 114 -1.06 46.10 6.18
N ASP A 115 -0.46 46.98 6.99
CA ASP A 115 0.49 48.00 6.52
C ASP A 115 1.78 47.44 5.91
N ASN A 116 2.13 46.20 6.27
CA ASN A 116 3.25 45.48 5.72
C ASN A 116 2.79 44.05 5.42
N PRO A 117 2.20 43.79 4.25
CA PRO A 117 1.75 42.45 3.89
C PRO A 117 2.95 41.55 3.62
N HIS A 118 2.97 40.37 4.26
CA HIS A 118 4.02 39.36 4.08
C HIS A 118 3.43 38.05 3.58
N LEU A 119 4.13 37.45 2.62
CA LEU A 119 4.01 36.04 2.30
C LEU A 119 4.80 35.24 3.34
N GLN A 120 4.13 34.29 3.99
CA GLN A 120 4.76 33.34 4.88
C GLN A 120 4.45 31.92 4.42
N VAL A 121 5.49 31.09 4.27
CA VAL A 121 5.37 29.67 3.95
C VAL A 121 5.84 28.85 5.15
N THR A 122 4.89 28.12 5.74
CA THR A 122 5.11 27.25 6.88
C THR A 122 4.95 25.80 6.47
N VAL A 123 5.90 24.95 6.84
CA VAL A 123 5.84 23.50 6.66
C VAL A 123 6.11 22.85 8.01
N ARG A 124 5.11 22.16 8.57
CA ARG A 124 5.21 21.45 9.86
C ARG A 124 5.80 22.31 11.00
N ASP A 125 5.17 23.46 11.28
CA ASP A 125 5.56 24.49 12.26
C ASP A 125 6.90 25.18 11.99
N ARG A 126 7.46 25.04 10.79
CA ARG A 126 8.71 25.71 10.40
C ARG A 126 8.43 26.71 9.30
N ILE A 127 8.73 27.97 9.58
CA ILE A 127 8.70 29.04 8.57
C ILE A 127 9.94 28.86 7.70
N LEU A 128 9.74 28.53 6.42
CA LEU A 128 10.82 28.36 5.45
C LEU A 128 10.99 29.57 4.53
N LEU A 129 9.95 30.40 4.41
CA LEU A 129 9.98 31.66 3.67
C LEU A 129 9.13 32.71 4.39
N SER A 130 9.65 33.92 4.49
CA SER A 130 8.92 35.10 4.96
C SER A 130 9.43 36.32 4.21
N GLU A 131 8.61 36.86 3.30
CA GLU A 131 9.01 37.96 2.41
C GLU A 131 7.89 39.00 2.31
N PRO A 132 8.20 40.30 2.29
CA PRO A 132 7.20 41.33 2.05
C PRO A 132 6.66 41.19 0.63
N VAL A 133 5.34 41.32 0.46
CA VAL A 133 4.70 41.16 -0.86
C VAL A 133 5.24 42.17 -1.88
N SER A 134 5.67 43.35 -1.43
CA SER A 134 6.31 44.37 -2.28
C SER A 134 7.65 43.94 -2.89
N ALA A 135 8.32 42.92 -2.35
CA ALA A 135 9.53 42.34 -2.92
C ALA A 135 9.24 41.22 -3.94
N LEU A 136 7.97 40.83 -4.10
CA LEU A 136 7.52 39.76 -4.99
C LEU A 136 7.10 40.38 -6.33
N THR A 137 7.99 40.32 -7.32
CA THR A 137 7.74 40.88 -8.66
C THR A 137 7.78 39.77 -9.71
N ASN A 138 8.83 39.73 -10.53
CA ASN A 138 9.00 38.76 -11.61
C ASN A 138 9.62 37.45 -11.09
N CYS A 139 8.97 36.81 -10.12
CA CYS A 139 9.41 35.56 -9.52
C CYS A 139 8.33 34.48 -9.56
N THR A 140 8.76 33.25 -9.31
CA THR A 140 7.90 32.10 -8.98
C THR A 140 8.25 31.65 -7.58
N LEU A 141 7.24 31.48 -6.72
CA LEU A 141 7.39 30.74 -5.47
C LEU A 141 7.52 29.26 -5.80
N GLU A 142 8.67 28.69 -5.47
CA GLU A 142 8.99 27.28 -5.71
C GLU A 142 9.05 26.55 -4.37
N ILE A 143 8.22 25.51 -4.24
CA ILE A 143 8.19 24.59 -3.11
C ILE A 143 8.50 23.21 -3.65
N ARG A 144 9.49 22.52 -3.06
CA ARG A 144 9.91 21.16 -3.41
C ARG A 144 10.13 20.38 -2.13
N ILE A 145 9.38 19.31 -1.90
CA ILE A 145 9.45 18.54 -0.66
C ILE A 145 9.42 17.05 -0.97
N ASP A 146 10.43 16.32 -0.48
CA ASP A 146 10.50 14.86 -0.53
C ASP A 146 10.90 14.29 0.84
N ASN A 147 11.15 12.98 0.92
CA ASN A 147 11.52 12.31 2.17
C ASN A 147 12.93 12.63 2.68
N THR A 148 13.74 13.35 1.90
CA THR A 148 15.12 13.71 2.21
C THR A 148 15.31 15.20 2.45
N ARG A 149 14.50 16.07 1.82
CA ARG A 149 14.61 17.52 1.99
C ARG A 149 13.29 18.27 1.74
N ALA A 150 13.22 19.47 2.31
CA ALA A 150 12.29 20.52 1.89
C ALA A 150 13.05 21.76 1.41
N SER A 151 12.67 22.29 0.26
CA SER A 151 13.20 23.51 -0.33
C SER A 151 12.05 24.46 -0.61
N VAL A 152 12.13 25.68 -0.10
CA VAL A 152 11.16 26.74 -0.37
C VAL A 152 11.93 28.02 -0.71
N GLY A 153 11.60 28.63 -1.84
CA GLY A 153 12.26 29.84 -2.28
C GLY A 153 11.54 30.56 -3.40
N LEU A 154 12.16 31.65 -3.86
CA LEU A 154 11.72 32.40 -5.02
C LEU A 154 12.73 32.15 -6.15
N SER A 155 12.26 32.02 -7.38
CA SER A 155 13.08 31.67 -8.55
C SER A 155 14.21 32.67 -8.86
N ASP A 156 14.17 33.87 -8.29
CA ASP A 156 15.16 34.94 -8.47
C ASP A 156 16.34 34.87 -7.49
N ARG A 157 16.30 33.97 -6.51
CA ARG A 157 17.31 33.87 -5.43
C ARG A 157 17.50 32.43 -4.94
N ALA A 158 18.48 32.23 -4.06
CA ALA A 158 18.71 30.92 -3.47
C ALA A 158 17.56 30.53 -2.50
N PRO A 159 17.06 29.28 -2.54
CA PRO A 159 15.99 28.85 -1.66
C PRO A 159 16.48 28.56 -0.24
N THR A 160 15.55 28.60 0.71
CA THR A 160 15.77 28.02 2.04
C THR A 160 15.65 26.51 1.92
N ILE A 161 16.70 25.81 2.32
CA ILE A 161 16.78 24.35 2.29
C ILE A 161 16.80 23.82 3.71
N HIS A 162 16.00 22.79 3.95
CA HIS A 162 16.01 22.02 5.18
C HIS A 162 16.19 20.54 4.86
N ASP A 163 17.24 19.93 5.39
CA ASP A 163 17.48 18.49 5.23
C ASP A 163 16.65 17.67 6.24
N GLY A 164 16.11 16.55 5.78
CA GLY A 164 15.21 15.67 6.54
C GLY A 164 13.76 15.68 6.04
N ASP A 165 12.96 14.77 6.59
CA ASP A 165 11.58 14.55 6.16
C ASP A 165 10.63 15.60 6.77
N LEU A 166 10.30 16.61 5.96
CA LEU A 166 9.29 17.62 6.25
C LEU A 166 8.04 17.48 5.37
N ARG A 167 7.79 16.31 4.77
CA ARG A 167 6.61 16.10 3.93
C ARG A 167 5.34 16.45 4.71
N PRO A 168 4.50 17.35 4.17
CA PRO A 168 3.31 17.79 4.88
C PRO A 168 2.26 16.69 4.89
N GLN A 169 1.44 16.66 5.93
CA GLN A 169 0.19 15.94 5.88
C GLN A 169 -0.70 16.57 4.80
N LEU A 170 -1.23 15.73 3.92
CA LEU A 170 -2.09 16.15 2.81
C LEU A 170 -3.48 15.56 2.98
N VAL A 171 -4.47 16.45 3.08
CA VAL A 171 -5.89 16.09 3.01
C VAL A 171 -6.61 16.72 1.82
N GLY A 172 -5.91 17.56 1.07
CA GLY A 172 -6.39 18.24 -0.12
C GLY A 172 -5.45 19.36 -0.51
N ILE A 173 -5.83 20.15 -1.50
CA ILE A 173 -5.22 21.41 -1.88
C ILE A 173 -6.28 22.49 -1.73
N PHE A 174 -6.00 23.48 -0.88
CA PHE A 174 -6.93 24.56 -0.51
C PHE A 174 -6.33 25.93 -0.80
N THR A 175 -7.15 26.85 -1.28
CA THR A 175 -6.75 28.23 -1.58
C THR A 175 -7.90 29.21 -1.32
N ASP A 176 -7.57 30.46 -1.00
CA ASP A 176 -8.51 31.59 -1.01
C ASP A 176 -8.42 32.38 -2.33
N LEU A 177 -7.61 31.91 -3.30
CA LEU A 177 -7.60 32.47 -4.66
C LEU A 177 -8.83 32.00 -5.43
N ASP A 178 -9.44 32.91 -6.19
CA ASP A 178 -10.62 32.63 -6.99
C ASP A 178 -10.39 32.88 -8.49
N GLY A 179 -11.19 32.21 -9.32
CA GLY A 179 -11.25 32.47 -10.76
C GLY A 179 -10.46 31.49 -11.62
N SER A 180 -9.98 31.98 -12.77
CA SER A 180 -9.25 31.18 -13.76
C SER A 180 -7.82 30.92 -13.32
N ALA A 181 -7.36 29.68 -13.48
CA ALA A 181 -5.98 29.30 -13.18
C ALA A 181 -4.98 30.08 -14.07
N PRO A 182 -4.04 30.82 -13.47
CA PRO A 182 -3.04 31.58 -14.20
C PRO A 182 -1.96 30.65 -14.77
N SER A 183 -1.31 31.08 -15.84
CA SER A 183 -0.23 30.32 -16.46
C SER A 183 0.96 30.19 -15.52
N GLY A 184 1.44 28.97 -15.31
CA GLY A 184 2.60 28.68 -14.45
C GLY A 184 2.26 28.33 -13.01
N LEU A 185 1.00 28.48 -12.58
CA LEU A 185 0.52 27.90 -11.32
C LEU A 185 0.38 26.38 -11.50
N ARG A 186 1.13 25.62 -10.70
CA ARG A 186 0.99 24.17 -10.64
C ARG A 186 1.35 23.65 -9.25
N VAL A 187 0.66 22.61 -8.84
CA VAL A 187 0.95 21.79 -7.68
C VAL A 187 0.86 20.35 -8.16
N ASP A 188 1.98 19.65 -8.08
CA ASP A 188 2.10 18.24 -8.42
C ASP A 188 2.48 17.47 -7.16
N VAL A 189 1.70 16.44 -6.86
CA VAL A 189 1.88 15.61 -5.66
C VAL A 189 1.96 14.15 -6.10
N GLU A 190 3.06 13.49 -5.78
CA GLU A 190 3.21 12.05 -6.00
C GLU A 190 2.68 11.30 -4.78
N LEU A 191 1.60 10.53 -4.95
CA LEU A 191 0.98 9.81 -3.84
C LEU A 191 1.75 8.53 -3.52
N ASP A 192 1.75 8.13 -2.24
CA ASP A 192 2.37 6.86 -1.83
C ASP A 192 1.43 5.67 -2.11
N SER A 193 1.53 5.11 -3.32
CA SER A 193 0.76 3.93 -3.74
C SER A 193 1.57 2.62 -3.71
N ARG A 194 2.61 2.52 -2.87
CA ARG A 194 3.57 1.39 -2.88
C ARG A 194 2.94 0.01 -2.70
N PHE A 195 1.77 -0.06 -2.05
CA PHE A 195 1.05 -1.32 -1.80
C PHE A 195 0.04 -1.65 -2.88
N SER A 196 -0.35 -0.68 -3.71
CA SER A 196 -1.26 -0.86 -4.85
C SER A 196 -0.50 -1.48 -6.02
N SER A 197 -0.37 -2.81 -6.01
CA SER A 197 0.37 -3.54 -7.04
C SER A 197 -0.26 -4.87 -7.42
N SER A 198 0.03 -5.31 -8.63
CA SER A 198 -0.38 -6.61 -9.16
C SER A 198 0.83 -7.46 -9.57
N PRO A 199 0.76 -8.80 -9.45
CA PRO A 199 1.86 -9.66 -9.87
C PRO A 199 2.04 -9.62 -11.38
N THR A 200 3.30 -9.52 -11.84
CA THR A 200 3.62 -9.71 -13.26
C THR A 200 3.35 -11.15 -13.71
N VAL A 201 3.26 -11.37 -15.03
CA VAL A 201 3.09 -12.72 -15.61
C VAL A 201 4.19 -13.68 -15.14
N ILE A 202 5.45 -13.24 -15.07
CA ILE A 202 6.55 -14.10 -14.61
C ILE A 202 6.38 -14.50 -13.13
N LYS A 203 5.88 -13.58 -12.28
CA LYS A 203 5.58 -13.86 -10.87
C LYS A 203 4.43 -14.86 -10.75
N LEU A 204 3.37 -14.70 -11.53
CA LEU A 204 2.25 -15.65 -11.59
C LEU A 204 2.70 -17.05 -12.04
N VAL A 205 3.54 -17.14 -13.07
CA VAL A 205 4.10 -18.41 -13.54
C VAL A 205 4.96 -19.07 -12.45
N ALA A 206 5.83 -18.32 -11.78
CA ALA A 206 6.65 -18.85 -10.69
C ALA A 206 5.80 -19.35 -9.51
N MET A 207 4.73 -18.64 -9.14
CA MET A 207 3.76 -19.08 -8.14
C MET A 207 3.08 -20.39 -8.56
N ALA A 208 2.62 -20.49 -9.80
CA ALA A 208 2.00 -21.71 -10.33
C ALA A 208 3.00 -22.88 -10.35
N VAL A 209 4.24 -22.65 -10.80
CA VAL A 209 5.31 -23.66 -10.79
C VAL A 209 5.61 -24.12 -9.37
N ALA A 210 5.73 -23.20 -8.40
CA ALA A 210 5.97 -23.55 -7.01
C ALA A 210 4.86 -24.47 -6.45
N ILE A 211 3.59 -24.14 -6.71
CA ILE A 211 2.44 -24.94 -6.28
C ILE A 211 2.46 -26.32 -6.95
N LEU A 212 2.57 -26.37 -8.28
CA LEU A 212 2.52 -27.63 -9.03
C LEU A 212 3.72 -28.54 -8.72
N ALA A 213 4.91 -27.97 -8.57
CA ALA A 213 6.11 -28.72 -8.18
C ALA A 213 6.00 -29.25 -6.75
N THR A 214 5.42 -28.47 -5.83
CA THR A 214 5.15 -28.93 -4.45
C THR A 214 4.17 -30.10 -4.45
N LEU A 215 3.07 -30.02 -5.20
CA LEU A 215 2.12 -31.12 -5.34
C LEU A 215 2.79 -32.37 -5.92
N LEU A 216 3.61 -32.21 -6.96
CA LEU A 216 4.36 -33.31 -7.57
C LEU A 216 5.36 -33.94 -6.59
N ALA A 217 6.03 -33.13 -5.77
CA ALA A 217 6.94 -33.59 -4.73
C ALA A 217 6.18 -34.41 -3.67
N LEU A 218 5.05 -33.91 -3.18
CA LEU A 218 4.21 -34.61 -2.19
C LEU A 218 3.62 -35.91 -2.74
N ILE A 219 3.18 -35.93 -4.00
CA ILE A 219 2.70 -37.16 -4.65
C ILE A 219 3.85 -38.17 -4.80
N SER A 220 5.03 -37.72 -5.20
CA SER A 220 6.20 -38.59 -5.35
C SER A 220 6.66 -39.16 -4.01
N LEU A 221 6.66 -38.32 -2.96
CA LEU A 221 6.95 -38.72 -1.59
C LEU A 221 5.93 -39.76 -1.09
N HIS A 222 4.64 -39.51 -1.28
CA HIS A 222 3.59 -40.47 -0.94
C HIS A 222 3.78 -41.84 -1.62
N ARG A 223 4.22 -41.85 -2.90
CA ARG A 223 4.52 -43.09 -3.61
C ARG A 223 5.74 -43.82 -3.05
N LEU A 224 6.73 -43.10 -2.53
CA LEU A 224 7.88 -43.70 -1.85
C LEU A 224 7.45 -44.29 -0.50
N ASP A 225 6.68 -43.56 0.29
CA ASP A 225 6.17 -44.04 1.58
C ASP A 225 5.31 -45.30 1.44
N ALA A 226 4.54 -45.39 0.34
CA ALA A 226 3.75 -46.58 0.04
C ALA A 226 4.61 -47.85 -0.22
N THR A 227 5.92 -47.71 -0.44
CA THR A 227 6.83 -48.86 -0.61
C THR A 227 7.26 -49.51 0.69
N ASP A 228 7.06 -48.87 1.85
CA ASP A 228 7.37 -49.42 3.17
C ASP A 228 6.42 -50.56 3.60
N GLY A 229 5.53 -51.01 2.71
CA GLY A 229 4.59 -52.11 2.97
C GLY A 229 3.46 -51.75 3.94
N ARG A 230 3.43 -50.51 4.43
CA ARG A 230 2.38 -49.96 5.29
C ARG A 230 1.23 -49.44 4.43
N SER A 231 0.20 -50.26 4.26
CA SER A 231 -1.05 -49.83 3.62
C SER A 231 -1.84 -48.93 4.58
N THR A 232 -2.20 -47.74 4.11
CA THR A 232 -3.25 -46.91 4.72
C THR A 232 -4.60 -47.59 4.49
N ARG A 233 -4.97 -48.53 5.37
CA ARG A 233 -6.19 -49.33 5.20
C ARG A 233 -7.48 -48.48 5.19
N ARG A 234 -7.46 -47.26 5.74
CA ARG A 234 -8.59 -46.31 5.73
C ARG A 234 -8.07 -44.87 5.68
N PHE A 235 -8.65 -44.03 4.82
CA PHE A 235 -8.37 -42.59 4.79
C PHE A 235 -8.94 -41.89 6.04
N LEU A 236 -10.15 -42.28 6.45
CA LEU A 236 -10.80 -41.81 7.67
C LEU A 236 -10.79 -42.91 8.74
N PRO A 237 -10.71 -42.57 10.04
CA PRO A 237 -10.78 -43.54 11.13
C PRO A 237 -12.05 -44.40 11.09
N ALA A 238 -11.99 -45.58 11.71
CA ALA A 238 -13.09 -46.55 11.72
C ALA A 238 -14.44 -46.02 12.25
N ARG A 239 -14.37 -45.02 13.14
CA ARG A 239 -15.52 -44.41 13.82
C ARG A 239 -15.89 -43.03 13.26
N TRP A 240 -15.35 -42.65 12.10
CA TRP A 240 -15.59 -41.31 11.53
C TRP A 240 -17.08 -41.01 11.29
N TRP A 241 -17.86 -42.04 10.94
CA TRP A 241 -19.29 -41.94 10.67
C TRP A 241 -20.17 -42.38 11.85
N THR A 242 -19.58 -42.66 13.01
CA THR A 242 -20.37 -42.97 14.21
C THR A 242 -20.70 -41.67 14.93
N PHE A 243 -21.99 -41.46 15.21
CA PHE A 243 -22.48 -40.30 15.93
C PHE A 243 -22.89 -40.70 17.34
N SER A 244 -22.33 -40.04 18.34
CA SER A 244 -22.60 -40.27 19.76
C SER A 244 -23.42 -39.13 20.37
N GLY A 245 -23.99 -39.36 21.55
CA GLY A 245 -24.67 -38.30 22.31
C GLY A 245 -23.73 -37.15 22.70
N LEU A 246 -22.44 -37.42 22.88
CA LEU A 246 -21.44 -36.38 23.14
C LEU A 246 -21.22 -35.48 21.92
N ASP A 247 -21.22 -36.06 20.71
CA ASP A 247 -21.12 -35.29 19.46
C ASP A 247 -22.32 -34.35 19.31
N ALA A 248 -23.53 -34.86 19.60
CA ALA A 248 -24.75 -34.06 19.62
C ALA A 248 -24.67 -32.89 20.62
N LEU A 249 -24.15 -33.15 21.83
CA LEU A 249 -23.99 -32.14 22.87
C LEU A 249 -22.99 -31.05 22.44
N VAL A 250 -21.82 -31.43 21.91
CA VAL A 250 -20.80 -30.47 21.45
C VAL A 250 -21.32 -29.64 20.28
N ILE A 251 -21.86 -30.29 19.25
CA ILE A 251 -22.40 -29.59 18.07
C ILE A 251 -23.58 -28.69 18.46
N GLY A 252 -24.51 -29.18 19.29
CA GLY A 252 -25.64 -28.40 19.77
C GLY A 252 -25.20 -27.19 20.59
N THR A 253 -24.19 -27.34 21.45
CA THR A 253 -23.61 -26.23 22.22
C THR A 253 -22.93 -25.22 21.31
N LEU A 254 -22.13 -25.66 20.32
CA LEU A 254 -21.47 -24.78 19.35
C LEU A 254 -22.49 -24.04 18.48
N LEU A 255 -23.55 -24.70 18.03
CA LEU A 255 -24.63 -24.07 17.26
C LEU A 255 -25.38 -23.05 18.10
N LEU A 256 -25.75 -23.38 19.34
CA LEU A 256 -26.39 -22.43 20.24
C LEU A 256 -25.48 -21.21 20.46
N TRP A 257 -24.21 -21.46 20.80
CA TRP A 257 -23.23 -20.40 21.01
C TRP A 257 -22.96 -19.58 19.75
N HIS A 258 -23.07 -20.13 18.55
CA HIS A 258 -22.94 -19.34 17.31
C HIS A 258 -23.99 -18.23 17.20
N PHE A 259 -25.21 -18.47 17.69
CA PHE A 259 -26.31 -17.48 17.63
C PHE A 259 -26.38 -16.55 18.84
N ILE A 260 -26.08 -17.04 20.04
CA ILE A 260 -26.23 -16.25 21.29
C ILE A 260 -24.91 -15.94 22.00
N GLY A 261 -23.80 -16.50 21.52
CA GLY A 261 -22.48 -16.32 22.10
C GLY A 261 -21.93 -14.93 21.84
N ALA A 262 -21.08 -14.46 22.76
CA ALA A 262 -20.43 -13.18 22.61
C ALA A 262 -19.37 -13.22 21.50
N THR A 263 -19.33 -12.16 20.70
CA THR A 263 -18.27 -11.87 19.71
C THR A 263 -16.98 -11.46 20.40
N THR A 264 -15.85 -11.55 19.67
CA THR A 264 -14.58 -11.04 20.17
C THR A 264 -14.46 -9.53 19.94
N ALA A 265 -13.52 -8.87 20.64
CA ALA A 265 -13.30 -7.43 20.51
C ALA A 265 -12.83 -7.02 19.10
N ASP A 266 -12.15 -7.91 18.38
CA ASP A 266 -11.53 -7.63 17.08
C ASP A 266 -12.39 -8.03 15.89
N ASP A 267 -13.59 -8.59 16.11
CA ASP A 267 -14.45 -9.06 15.01
C ASP A 267 -14.81 -7.92 14.05
N GLY A 268 -15.14 -6.74 14.58
CA GLY A 268 -15.41 -5.54 13.78
C GLY A 268 -14.16 -4.98 13.08
N TYR A 269 -12.99 -5.12 13.71
CA TYR A 269 -11.70 -4.69 13.15
C TYR A 269 -11.37 -5.52 11.91
N GLN A 270 -11.42 -6.85 12.02
CA GLN A 270 -11.15 -7.80 10.93
C GLN A 270 -12.20 -7.71 9.82
N PHE A 271 -13.48 -7.61 10.17
CA PHE A 271 -14.55 -7.48 9.19
C PHE A 271 -14.39 -6.22 8.32
N THR A 272 -14.03 -5.09 8.93
CA THR A 272 -13.84 -3.83 8.21
C THR A 272 -12.64 -3.88 7.27
N MET A 273 -11.50 -4.43 7.73
CA MET A 273 -10.33 -4.62 6.86
C MET A 273 -10.63 -5.53 5.68
N ALA A 274 -11.31 -6.66 5.91
CA ALA A 274 -11.70 -7.59 4.86
C ALA A 274 -12.60 -6.91 3.83
N ARG A 275 -13.62 -6.16 4.27
CA ARG A 275 -14.54 -5.46 3.37
C ARG A 275 -13.87 -4.33 2.57
N ALA A 276 -12.94 -3.60 3.19
CA ALA A 276 -12.21 -2.53 2.50
C ALA A 276 -11.18 -3.07 1.49
N SER A 277 -10.62 -4.26 1.75
CA SER A 277 -9.54 -4.84 0.93
C SER A 277 -9.91 -5.07 -0.54
N GLU A 278 -11.19 -5.37 -0.83
CA GLU A 278 -11.65 -5.59 -2.20
C GLU A 278 -11.51 -4.33 -3.07
N HIS A 279 -11.84 -3.16 -2.51
CA HIS A 279 -11.72 -1.89 -3.23
C HIS A 279 -10.30 -1.33 -3.17
N ALA A 280 -9.60 -1.51 -2.05
CA ALA A 280 -8.21 -1.06 -1.91
C ALA A 280 -7.24 -1.84 -2.81
N GLY A 281 -7.58 -3.08 -3.19
CA GLY A 281 -6.72 -3.95 -4.00
C GLY A 281 -5.62 -4.66 -3.20
N TYR A 282 -5.56 -4.45 -1.88
CA TYR A 282 -4.65 -5.11 -0.95
C TYR A 282 -5.22 -5.12 0.48
N MET A 283 -4.69 -5.98 1.35
CA MET A 283 -5.16 -6.14 2.72
C MET A 283 -4.53 -5.10 3.66
N ALA A 284 -5.00 -3.85 3.62
CA ALA A 284 -4.48 -2.78 4.46
C ALA A 284 -4.86 -2.94 5.94
N ASN A 285 -3.96 -2.55 6.85
CA ASN A 285 -4.39 -2.22 8.20
C ASN A 285 -5.22 -0.93 8.19
N TYR A 286 -6.55 -1.07 8.17
CA TYR A 286 -7.46 0.05 7.93
C TYR A 286 -7.44 1.13 9.02
N PHE A 287 -7.16 0.76 10.27
CA PHE A 287 -7.30 1.65 11.42
C PHE A 287 -5.98 2.25 11.91
N ARG A 288 -4.82 1.71 11.50
CA ARG A 288 -3.52 2.08 12.05
C ARG A 288 -2.40 1.92 11.02
N TRP A 289 -1.22 2.42 11.40
CA TRP A 289 0.04 2.20 10.70
C TRP A 289 0.01 2.65 9.24
N PHE A 290 -0.68 3.75 8.95
CA PHE A 290 -0.62 4.43 7.66
C PHE A 290 -1.03 3.55 6.47
N GLY A 291 -1.94 2.58 6.70
CA GLY A 291 -2.44 1.67 5.66
C GLY A 291 -1.48 0.55 5.27
N VAL A 292 -0.43 0.27 6.05
CA VAL A 292 0.50 -0.82 5.78
C VAL A 292 -0.20 -2.20 5.91
N PRO A 293 0.00 -3.15 4.97
CA PRO A 293 -0.55 -4.51 5.04
C PRO A 293 0.18 -5.44 6.02
#